data_AF-A0A7K2FN47-F1
#
_entry.id   AF-A0A7K2FN47-F1
#
_cell.length_a   1.000
_cell.length_b   1.000
_cell.length_c   1.000
_cell.angle_alpha   90.00
_cell.angle_beta   90.00
_cell.angle_gamma   90.00
#
_symmetry.space_group_name_H-M   'P 1'
#
loop_
_entity.id
_entity.type
_entity.pdbx_description
1 polymer ?
#
loop_
_entity_poly.entity_id
_entity_poly.type
_entity_poly.pdbx_seq_one_letter_code
_entity_poly.pdbx_strand_id
1 'polypeptide(L)' 'ARAVAVGRSPRGAPAQFADGSLTAALAHGAPCDVVLVEDGALPRQLTTATLAELRDSTV' A
#
# COMPACT_ATOMS: atom_id res chain seq x y z
N ALA A 1 9.90 16.06 7.61
CA ALA A 1 9.04 14.89 7.33
C ALA A 1 9.52 14.23 6.04
N ARG A 2 9.64 12.90 6.00
CA ARG A 2 9.89 12.12 4.77
C ARG A 2 8.73 11.13 4.68
N ALA A 3 8.13 10.95 3.51
CA ALA A 3 7.04 10.00 3.30
C ALA A 3 7.29 9.26 1.99
N VAL A 4 6.81 8.02 1.90
CA VAL A 4 6.87 7.20 0.69
C VAL A 4 5.47 7.12 0.11
N ALA A 5 5.29 7.68 -1.08
CA ALA A 5 4.06 7.53 -1.85
C ALA A 5 4.18 6.34 -2.81
N VAL A 6 3.21 5.43 -2.77
CA VAL A 6 3.13 4.25 -3.63
C VAL A 6 1.85 4.35 -4.46
N GLY A 7 1.95 4.14 -5.77
CA GLY A 7 0.79 4.08 -6.66
C GLY A 7 0.24 2.66 -6.80
N ARG A 8 -0.84 2.50 -7.55
CA ARG A 8 -1.36 1.18 -7.92
C ARG A 8 -0.42 0.45 -8.87
N SER A 9 -0.20 -0.83 -8.61
CA SER A 9 0.57 -1.72 -9.47
C SER A 9 -0.28 -2.20 -10.64
N PRO A 10 0.25 -2.24 -11.88
CA PRO A 10 -0.45 -2.84 -13.01
C PRO A 10 -0.65 -4.36 -12.85
N ARG A 11 0.03 -4.99 -11.88
CA ARG A 11 -0.13 -6.41 -11.55
C ARG A 11 -1.31 -6.70 -10.60
N GLY A 12 -2.08 -5.67 -10.24
CA GLY A 12 -3.27 -5.79 -9.41
C GLY A 12 -3.01 -5.89 -7.91
N ALA A 13 -4.08 -5.73 -7.13
CA ALA A 13 -4.05 -5.73 -5.66
C ALA A 13 -3.49 -7.03 -5.04
N PRO A 14 -3.84 -8.25 -5.53
CA PRO A 14 -3.32 -9.48 -4.95
C PRO A 14 -1.78 -9.57 -5.02
N ALA A 15 -1.18 -9.12 -6.12
CA ALA A 15 0.28 -9.12 -6.25
C ALA A 15 0.93 -7.96 -5.49
N GLN A 16 0.27 -6.81 -5.40
CA GLN A 16 0.81 -5.61 -4.77
C GLN A 16 0.84 -5.70 -3.25
N PHE A 17 -0.17 -6.31 -2.64
CA PHE A 17 -0.39 -6.31 -1.19
C PHE A 17 -0.21 -7.70 -0.54
N ALA A 18 0.16 -8.71 -1.32
CA ALA A 18 0.55 -10.03 -0.79
C ALA A 18 1.71 -9.91 0.20
N ASP A 19 1.74 -10.86 1.14
CA ASP A 19 2.87 -11.01 2.04
C ASP A 19 4.15 -11.28 1.24
N GLY A 20 5.25 -10.63 1.63
CA GLY A 20 6.53 -10.67 0.91
C GLY A 20 6.63 -9.70 -0.29
N SER A 21 5.58 -8.96 -0.62
CA SER A 21 5.66 -7.88 -1.62
C SER A 21 6.47 -6.68 -1.12
N LEU A 22 6.98 -5.86 -2.06
CA LEU A 22 7.65 -4.60 -1.72
C LEU A 22 6.75 -3.67 -0.91
N THR A 23 5.48 -3.54 -1.29
CA THR A 23 4.51 -2.69 -0.59
C THR A 23 4.28 -3.17 0.84
N ALA A 24 4.18 -4.49 1.05
CA ALA A 24 4.05 -5.08 2.38
C ALA A 24 5.30 -4.83 3.24
N ALA A 25 6.50 -4.96 2.67
CA ALA A 25 7.75 -4.68 3.36
C ALA A 25 7.85 -3.20 3.77
N LEU A 26 7.46 -2.27 2.89
CA LEU A 26 7.44 -0.84 3.18
C LEU A 26 6.46 -0.50 4.31
N ALA A 27 5.22 -0.99 4.23
CA ALA A 27 4.21 -0.72 5.25
C ALA A 27 4.58 -1.27 6.64
N HIS A 28 5.41 -2.32 6.69
CA HIS A 28 5.84 -2.93 7.96
C HIS A 28 7.11 -2.29 8.54
N GLY A 29 8.08 -1.97 7.69
CA GLY A 29 9.44 -1.65 8.13
C GLY A 29 9.92 -0.23 7.84
N ALA A 30 9.18 0.57 7.07
CA ALA A 30 9.59 1.94 6.80
C ALA A 30 9.55 2.77 8.09
N PRO A 31 10.60 3.55 8.42
CA PRO A 31 10.63 4.42 9.60
C PRO A 31 9.81 5.70 9.40
N CYS A 32 8.93 5.73 8.41
CA CYS A 32 8.16 6.89 7.99
C CYS A 32 6.82 6.49 7.40
N ASP A 33 5.92 7.45 7.23
CA ASP A 33 4.62 7.20 6.63
C ASP A 33 4.77 6.68 5.19
N VAL A 34 4.04 5.60 4.93
CA VAL A 34 3.84 5.05 3.59
C VAL A 34 2.39 5.26 3.24
N VAL A 35 2.12 5.88 2.08
CA VAL A 35 0.76 6.19 1.62
C VAL A 35 0.51 5.62 0.24
N LEU A 36 -0.66 5.01 0.04
CA LEU A 36 -1.20 4.65 -1.26
C LEU A 36 -1.85 5.91 -1.85
N VAL A 37 -1.46 6.25 -3.07
CA VAL A 37 -2.03 7.35 -3.84
C VAL A 37 -2.74 6.77 -5.06
N GLU A 38 -3.99 7.17 -5.26
CA GLU A 38 -4.84 6.73 -6.34
C GLU A 38 -5.54 7.94 -6.95
N ASP A 39 -5.82 7.88 -8.25
CA ASP A 39 -6.50 8.97 -8.94
C ASP A 39 -7.91 9.19 -8.37
N GLY A 40 -8.20 10.43 -7.97
CA GLY A 40 -9.50 10.81 -7.44
C GLY A 40 -9.78 10.36 -5.99
N ALA A 41 -8.83 9.70 -5.32
CA ALA A 41 -8.95 9.33 -3.91
C ALA A 41 -8.00 10.14 -3.01
N LEU A 42 -8.38 10.28 -1.74
CA LEU A 42 -7.45 10.81 -0.74
C LEU A 42 -6.33 9.79 -0.48
N PRO A 43 -5.07 10.24 -0.26
CA PRO A 43 -3.99 9.34 0.10
C PRO A 43 -4.35 8.49 1.33
N ARG A 44 -4.19 7.18 1.21
CA ARG A 44 -4.49 6.23 2.27
C ARG A 44 -3.21 5.74 2.91
N GLN A 45 -3.08 5.88 4.22
CA GLN A 45 -1.91 5.35 4.93
C GLN A 45 -1.87 3.82 4.84
N LEU A 46 -0.70 3.29 4.51
CA LEU A 46 -0.44 1.85 4.45
C LEU A 46 0.10 1.38 5.79
N THR A 47 -0.77 0.68 6.53
CA THR A 47 -0.48 -0.10 7.73
C THR A 47 -0.76 -1.58 7.47
N THR A 48 -0.33 -2.45 8.37
CA THR A 48 -0.64 -3.89 8.33
C THR A 48 -2.14 -4.17 8.23
N ALA A 49 -2.98 -3.41 8.94
CA ALA A 49 -4.44 -3.56 8.88
C ALA A 49 -4.98 -3.18 7.49
N THR A 50 -4.58 -2.02 6.97
CA THR A 50 -5.05 -1.57 5.65
C THR A 50 -4.57 -2.46 4.51
N LEU A 51 -3.41 -3.14 4.66
CA LEU A 51 -2.96 -4.12 3.68
C LEU A 51 -3.84 -5.37 3.62
N ALA A 52 -4.41 -5.80 4.75
CA ALA A 52 -5.37 -6.90 4.75
C ALA A 52 -6.66 -6.49 4.01
N GLU A 53 -7.16 -5.28 4.29
CA GLU A 53 -8.35 -4.73 3.63
C GLU A 53 -8.14 -4.56 2.11
N LEU A 54 -6.96 -4.11 1.69
CA LEU A 54 -6.65 -3.86 0.28
C LEU A 54 -6.35 -5.13 -0.51
N ARG A 55 -5.92 -6.22 0.14
CA ARG A 55 -5.72 -7.53 -0.51
C ARG A 55 -7.00 -8.11 -1.07
N ASP A 56 -8.09 -7.97 -0.33
CA ASP A 56 -9.40 -8.55 -0.67
C ASP A 56 -10.27 -7.59 -1.50
N SER A 57 -9.86 -6.33 -1.61
CA SER A 57 -10.56 -5.30 -2.37
C SER A 57 -10.25 -5.43 -3.87
N THR A 58 -11.16 -6.10 -4.59
CA THR A 58 -11.23 -6.08 -6.06
C THR A 58 -11.86 -4.76 -6.51
N VAL A 59 -11.10 -3.67 -6.46
CA VAL A 59 -11.47 -2.42 -7.13
C VAL A 59 -10.36 -2.06 -8.10
#